data_AF-A0A7W4GRJ5-F1
#
_entry.id   AF-A0A7W4GRJ5-F1
#
_cell.length_a   1.000
_cell.length_b   1.000
_cell.length_c   1.000
_cell.angle_alpha   90.00
_cell.angle_beta   90.00
_cell.angle_gamma   90.00
#
_symmetry.space_group_name_H-M   'P 1'
#
loop_
_entity.id
_entity.type
_entity.pdbx_description
1 polymer ?
#
loop_
_entity_poly.entity_id
_entity_poly.type
_entity_poly.pdbx_seq_one_letter_code
_entity_poly.pdbx_strand_id
1 'polypeptide(L)'
;MMTVADLQELMAQAGLTGDAPSSDLLLLQQKGDAAQNHIERLLGYRIDAMFGGPGLPPVPEALKEAVLQLACWWFENREAAADRERHLPFGVKDIVNEYRGWTF
;
A
#
# COMPACT_ATOMS: atom_id res chain seq x y z
N MET A 1 4.73 14.45 3.28
CA MET A 1 3.63 13.45 3.34
C MET A 1 4.20 12.27 4.08
N MET A 2 3.50 11.75 5.09
CA MET A 2 3.96 10.57 5.82
C MET A 2 3.88 9.34 4.91
N THR A 3 4.93 8.51 4.89
CA THR A 3 4.90 7.18 4.29
C THR A 3 4.43 6.16 5.32
N VAL A 4 3.44 5.35 4.95
CA VAL A 4 2.85 4.33 5.83
C VAL A 4 3.64 3.02 5.81
N ALA A 5 4.21 2.68 4.66
CA ALA A 5 5.14 1.56 4.49
C ALA A 5 6.49 2.09 4.01
N ASP A 6 7.58 1.71 4.67
CA ASP A 6 8.93 2.09 4.25
C ASP A 6 9.51 1.15 3.19
N LEU A 7 10.67 1.51 2.64
CA LEU A 7 11.32 0.72 1.59
C LEU A 7 11.72 -0.68 2.08
N GLN A 8 12.11 -0.83 3.35
CA GLN A 8 12.49 -2.14 3.88
C GLN A 8 11.27 -3.07 3.99
N GLU A 9 10.13 -2.55 4.45
CA GLU A 9 8.86 -3.28 4.49
C GLU A 9 8.40 -3.65 3.08
N LEU A 10 8.51 -2.73 2.12
CA LEU A 10 8.20 -3.00 0.71
C LEU A 10 9.10 -4.11 0.13
N MET A 11 10.41 -4.03 0.37
CA MET A 11 11.37 -5.05 -0.08
C MET A 11 11.04 -6.42 0.52
N ALA A 12 10.73 -6.47 1.82
CA ALA A 12 10.35 -7.70 2.50
C ALA A 12 9.09 -8.32 1.87
N GLN A 13 8.06 -7.51 1.57
CA GLN A 13 6.84 -7.98 0.89
C GLN A 13 7.12 -8.46 -0.54
N ALA A 14 8.00 -7.77 -1.27
CA ALA A 14 8.38 -8.13 -2.64
C ALA A 14 9.37 -9.32 -2.71
N GLY A 15 9.86 -9.82 -1.56
CA GLY A 15 10.89 -10.86 -1.53
C GLY A 15 12.28 -10.40 -2.00
N LEU A 16 12.54 -9.08 -1.96
CA LEU A 16 13.83 -8.51 -2.35
C LEU A 16 14.80 -8.44 -1.16
N THR A 17 16.07 -8.67 -1.45
CA THR A 17 17.19 -8.58 -0.50
C THR A 17 18.02 -7.31 -0.73
N GLY A 18 18.92 -6.98 0.21
CA GLY A 18 19.70 -5.73 0.18
C GLY A 18 20.62 -5.54 -1.03
N ASP A 19 20.85 -6.60 -1.81
CA ASP A 19 21.62 -6.62 -3.06
C ASP A 19 20.76 -6.48 -4.32
N ALA A 20 19.45 -6.22 -4.17
CA ALA A 20 18.57 -5.98 -5.32
C ALA A 20 19.06 -4.78 -6.17
N PRO A 21 18.86 -4.81 -7.50
CA PRO A 21 19.26 -3.72 -8.38
C PRO A 21 18.66 -2.38 -7.94
N SER A 22 19.45 -1.30 -8.03
CA SER A 22 18.98 0.04 -7.65
C SER A 22 17.77 0.51 -8.47
N SER A 23 17.62 0.03 -9.70
CA SER A 23 16.43 0.25 -10.53
C SER A 23 15.17 -0.35 -9.92
N ASP A 24 15.28 -1.52 -9.31
CA ASP A 24 14.15 -2.23 -8.72
C ASP A 24 13.75 -1.59 -7.40
N LEU A 25 14.74 -1.18 -6.60
CA LEU A 25 14.51 -0.39 -5.38
C LEU A 25 13.80 0.94 -5.69
N LEU A 26 14.26 1.66 -6.72
CA LEU A 26 13.64 2.90 -7.17
C LEU A 26 12.19 2.66 -7.63
N LEU A 27 11.98 1.64 -8.47
CA LEU A 27 10.66 1.31 -8.98
C LEU A 27 9.70 0.92 -7.84
N LEU A 28 10.17 0.10 -6.89
CA LEU A 28 9.37 -0.37 -5.77
C LEU A 28 8.94 0.79 -4.86
N GLN A 29 9.85 1.74 -4.57
CA GLN A 29 9.48 2.95 -3.83
C GLN A 29 8.39 3.75 -4.57
N GLN A 30 8.54 3.94 -5.88
CA GLN A 30 7.54 4.64 -6.69
C GLN A 30 6.17 3.93 -6.67
N LYS A 31 6.15 2.59 -6.65
CA LYS A 31 4.91 1.81 -6.50
C LYS A 31 4.32 1.97 -5.10
N GLY A 32 5.14 2.01 -4.05
CA GLY A 32 4.71 2.30 -2.67
C GLY A 32 4.02 3.65 -2.56
N ASP A 33 4.65 4.71 -3.07
CA ASP A 33 4.11 6.07 -3.05
C ASP A 33 2.77 6.15 -3.82
N ALA A 34 2.72 5.53 -5.01
CA ALA A 34 1.51 5.48 -5.82
C ALA A 34 0.39 4.67 -5.14
N ALA A 35 0.73 3.55 -4.51
CA ALA A 35 -0.23 2.68 -3.83
C ALA A 35 -0.87 3.38 -2.62
N GLN A 36 -0.06 4.07 -1.80
CA GLN A 36 -0.57 4.87 -0.69
C GLN A 36 -1.52 5.96 -1.19
N ASN A 37 -1.10 6.73 -2.21
CA ASN A 37 -1.96 7.77 -2.76
C ASN A 37 -3.30 7.21 -3.28
N HIS A 38 -3.27 6.04 -3.95
CA HIS A 38 -4.48 5.40 -4.45
C HIS A 38 -5.39 4.93 -3.30
N ILE A 39 -4.82 4.33 -2.26
CA ILE A 39 -5.59 3.89 -1.08
C ILE A 39 -6.24 5.07 -0.38
N GLU A 40 -5.52 6.17 -0.16
CA GLU A 40 -6.08 7.40 0.43
C GLU A 40 -7.23 7.97 -0.42
N ARG A 41 -7.10 7.90 -1.75
CA ARG A 41 -8.19 8.28 -2.67
C ARG A 41 -9.42 7.40 -2.48
N LEU A 42 -9.24 6.09 -2.27
CA LEU A 42 -10.34 5.17 -2.02
C LEU A 42 -10.97 5.37 -0.63
N LEU A 43 -10.15 5.61 0.40
CA LEU A 43 -10.60 5.88 1.78
C LEU A 43 -11.39 7.19 1.89
N GLY A 44 -11.07 8.17 1.04
CA GLY A 44 -11.67 9.50 1.05
C GLY A 44 -10.96 10.48 1.98
N TYR A 45 -9.81 10.11 2.53
CA TYR A 45 -8.99 10.93 3.42
C TYR A 45 -7.51 10.54 3.31
N ARG A 46 -6.63 11.43 3.77
CA ARG A 46 -5.20 11.11 3.94
C ARG A 46 -4.98 10.36 5.24
N ILE A 47 -4.15 9.31 5.23
CA ILE A 47 -3.95 8.46 6.41
C ILE A 47 -3.37 9.28 7.56
N ASP A 48 -2.44 10.19 7.28
CA ASP A 48 -1.82 11.07 8.29
C ASP A 48 -2.73 12.17 8.84
N ALA A 49 -3.91 12.37 8.25
CA ALA A 49 -4.94 13.23 8.83
C ALA A 49 -5.77 12.51 9.91
N MET A 50 -5.81 11.19 9.88
CA MET A 50 -6.65 10.36 10.77
C MET A 50 -5.83 9.52 11.76
N PHE A 51 -4.57 9.20 11.42
CA PHE A 51 -3.73 8.28 12.16
C PHE A 51 -2.26 8.75 12.22
N GLY A 52 -1.48 8.22 13.16
CA GLY A 52 -0.02 8.38 13.23
C GLY A 52 0.50 9.74 13.70
N GLY A 53 -0.35 10.77 13.76
CA GLY A 53 -0.03 12.09 14.30
C GLY A 53 -0.15 12.21 15.82
N PRO A 54 0.39 13.27 16.45
CA PRO A 54 0.23 13.53 17.88
C PRO A 54 -1.25 13.61 18.28
N GLY A 55 -1.67 12.77 19.23
CA GLY A 55 -3.06 12.72 19.69
C GLY A 55 -4.03 11.97 18.76
N LEU A 56 -3.54 11.41 17.64
CA LEU A 56 -4.29 10.51 16.77
C LEU A 56 -3.98 9.04 17.13
N PRO A 57 -4.91 8.11 16.85
CA PRO A 57 -4.62 6.68 16.95
C PRO A 57 -3.44 6.26 16.05
N PRO A 58 -2.74 5.17 16.37
CA PRO A 58 -1.69 4.65 15.49
C PRO A 58 -2.26 4.24 14.13
N VAL A 59 -1.42 4.23 13.10
CA VAL A 59 -1.82 3.71 11.78
C VAL A 59 -2.17 2.22 11.92
N PRO A 60 -3.38 1.79 11.53
CA PRO A 60 -3.74 0.38 11.54
C PRO A 60 -2.83 -0.43 10.63
N GLU A 61 -2.27 -1.54 11.13
CA GLU A 61 -1.42 -2.43 10.33
C GLU A 61 -2.14 -2.98 9.09
N ALA A 62 -3.46 -3.12 9.12
CA ALA A 62 -4.25 -3.48 7.94
C ALA A 62 -4.12 -2.44 6.81
N LEU A 63 -4.14 -1.14 7.12
CA LEU A 63 -3.95 -0.10 6.10
C LEU A 63 -2.53 -0.14 5.53
N LYS A 64 -1.52 -0.43 6.36
CA LYS A 64 -0.15 -0.66 5.88
C LYS A 64 -0.11 -1.86 4.94
N GLU A 65 -0.72 -2.98 5.33
CA GLU A 65 -0.78 -4.18 4.51
C GLU A 65 -1.48 -3.93 3.16
N ALA A 66 -2.55 -3.13 3.13
CA ALA A 66 -3.18 -2.76 1.88
C ALA A 66 -2.22 -2.00 0.95
N VAL A 67 -1.39 -1.09 1.49
CA VAL A 67 -0.36 -0.38 0.71
C VAL A 67 0.69 -1.36 0.18
N LEU A 68 1.18 -2.27 1.04
CA LEU A 68 2.17 -3.28 0.68
C LEU A 68 1.66 -4.21 -0.44
N GLN A 69 0.45 -4.75 -0.29
CA GLN A 69 -0.16 -5.63 -1.29
C GLN A 69 -0.31 -4.94 -2.64
N LEU A 70 -0.83 -3.72 -2.66
CA LEU A 70 -1.05 -2.98 -3.91
C LEU A 70 0.28 -2.59 -4.58
N ALA A 71 1.26 -2.14 -3.79
CA ALA A 71 2.57 -1.76 -4.30
C ALA A 71 3.30 -2.94 -4.94
N CYS A 72 3.37 -4.08 -4.25
CA CYS A 72 4.01 -5.29 -4.78
C CYS A 72 3.26 -5.84 -6.00
N TRP A 73 1.92 -5.83 -5.98
CA TRP A 73 1.15 -6.24 -7.15
C TRP A 73 1.47 -5.41 -8.40
N TRP A 74 1.58 -4.08 -8.26
CA TRP A 74 1.96 -3.19 -9.37
C TRP A 74 3.44 -3.24 -9.75
N PHE A 75 4.32 -3.65 -8.83
CA PHE A 75 5.72 -3.90 -9.12
C PHE A 75 5.87 -5.13 -10.03
N GLU A 76 5.21 -6.23 -9.68
CA GLU A 76 5.22 -7.48 -10.44
C GLU A 76 4.47 -7.35 -11.78
N ASN A 77 3.32 -6.66 -11.77
CA ASN A 77 2.44 -6.52 -12.94
C ASN A 77 2.57 -5.13 -13.57
N ARG A 78 3.51 -4.98 -14.52
CA ARG A 78 3.84 -3.69 -15.14
C ARG A 78 3.00 -3.31 -16.37
N GLU A 79 2.27 -4.26 -16.91
CA GLU A 79 1.44 -4.11 -18.13
C GLU A 79 0.02 -4.60 -17.85
N ALA A 80 -0.58 -5.39 -18.74
CA ALA A 80 -1.83 -6.08 -18.48
C ALA A 80 -1.60 -7.32 -17.60
N ALA A 81 -2.28 -7.39 -16.46
CA ALA A 81 -2.31 -8.58 -15.63
C ALA A 81 -2.99 -9.75 -16.37
N ALA A 82 -2.33 -10.90 -16.42
CA ALA A 82 -2.86 -12.13 -17.02
C ALA A 82 -3.86 -12.86 -16.10
N ASP A 83 -3.74 -12.70 -14.77
CA ASP A 83 -4.55 -13.40 -13.77
C ASP A 83 -5.34 -12.39 -12.91
N ARG A 84 -6.40 -11.82 -13.49
CA ARG A 84 -7.24 -10.80 -12.85
C ARG A 84 -8.33 -11.39 -11.94
N GLU A 85 -8.59 -12.69 -12.06
CA GLU A 85 -9.75 -13.35 -11.44
C GLU A 85 -9.43 -13.93 -10.05
N ARG A 86 -8.15 -14.07 -9.70
CA ARG A 86 -7.74 -14.49 -8.37
C ARG A 86 -7.68 -13.32 -7.40
N HIS A 87 -8.67 -13.25 -6.53
CA HIS A 87 -8.68 -12.31 -5.41
C HIS A 87 -8.13 -12.97 -4.14
N LEU A 88 -7.30 -12.22 -3.40
CA LEU A 88 -6.91 -12.59 -2.06
C LEU A 88 -8.15 -12.48 -1.13
N PRO A 89 -8.43 -13.48 -0.28
CA PRO A 89 -9.39 -13.30 0.80
C PRO A 89 -8.95 -12.14 1.71
N PHE A 90 -9.85 -11.20 1.99
CA PHE A 90 -9.57 -10.02 2.84
C PHE A 90 -8.42 -9.14 2.30
N GLY A 91 -8.38 -8.95 0.98
CA GLY A 91 -7.34 -8.16 0.33
C GLY A 91 -7.59 -6.65 0.41
N VAL A 92 -6.81 -5.89 -0.37
CA VAL A 92 -6.87 -4.42 -0.47
C VAL A 92 -8.30 -3.86 -0.46
N LYS A 93 -9.22 -4.42 -1.25
CA LYS A 93 -10.61 -3.93 -1.34
C LYS A 93 -11.37 -4.07 -0.03
N ASP A 94 -11.24 -5.21 0.64
CA ASP A 94 -11.96 -5.50 1.88
C ASP A 94 -11.44 -4.59 3.00
N ILE A 95 -10.12 -4.50 3.14
CA ILE A 95 -9.47 -3.58 4.09
C ILE A 95 -9.93 -2.15 3.84
N VAL A 96 -9.83 -1.65 2.61
CA VAL A 96 -10.24 -0.27 2.28
C VAL A 96 -11.70 -0.01 2.65
N ASN A 97 -12.60 -0.97 2.42
CA ASN A 97 -14.01 -0.80 2.73
C ASN A 97 -14.29 -0.66 4.24
N GLU A 98 -13.51 -1.35 5.08
CA GLU A 98 -13.64 -1.28 6.55
C GLU A 98 -13.23 0.09 7.11
N TYR A 99 -12.22 0.72 6.51
CA TYR A 99 -11.67 2.00 6.97
C TYR A 99 -12.22 3.21 6.19
N ARG A 100 -13.00 3.00 5.14
CA ARG A 100 -13.57 4.08 4.33
C ARG A 100 -14.51 4.93 5.18
N GLY A 101 -14.35 6.25 5.09
CA GLY A 101 -15.25 7.22 5.72
C GLY A 101 -16.57 7.29 4.97
N TRP A 102 -17.53 6.42 5.30
CA TRP A 102 -18.88 6.50 4.76
C TRP A 102 -19.57 7.76 5.28
N THR A 103 -19.78 8.74 4.41
CA THR A 103 -20.71 9.85 4.67
C THR A 103 -22.07 9.45 4.09
N PHE A 104 -23.10 9.48 4.92
CA PHE A 104 -24.48 9.13 4.58
C PHE A 104 -25.30 10.38 4.26
#